data_AF-A0A967NS88-F1
#
_entry.id   AF-A0A967NS88-F1
#
_cell.length_a   1.000
_cell.length_b   1.000
_cell.length_c   1.000
_cell.angle_alpha   90.00
_cell.angle_beta   90.00
_cell.angle_gamma   90.00
#
_symmetry.space_group_name_H-M   'P 1'
#
loop_
_entity.id
_entity.type
_entity.pdbx_description
1 polymer ?
#
loop_
_entity_poly.entity_id
_entity_poly.type
_entity_poly.pdbx_seq_one_letter_code
_entity_poly.pdbx_strand_id
1 'polypeptide(L)' 'ARDVTEKDFLRLADNYGGSIKSLLMNQKLLSGIGNIYSDEILFQAVVHPKCNAGELDETTLKRLYR' A
#
# COMPACT_ATOMS: atom_id res chain seq x y z
N ALA A 1 4.84 12.87 12.29
CA ALA A 1 4.01 11.85 11.61
C ALA A 1 4.12 10.56 12.42
N ARG A 2 3.06 9.76 12.52
CA ARG A 2 3.13 8.48 13.23
C ARG A 2 3.78 7.48 12.28
N ASP A 3 4.85 6.81 12.71
CA ASP A 3 5.47 5.78 11.89
C ASP A 3 4.48 4.60 11.76
N VAL A 4 4.11 4.26 10.53
CA VAL A 4 3.23 3.13 10.25
C VAL A 4 4.07 1.88 10.29
N THR A 5 3.74 0.94 11.19
CA THR A 5 4.47 -0.34 11.27
C THR A 5 4.00 -1.32 10.19
N GLU A 6 4.78 -2.36 9.91
CA GLU A 6 4.37 -3.43 8.96
C GLU A 6 3.01 -4.00 9.35
N LYS A 7 2.80 -4.25 10.64
CA LYS A 7 1.55 -4.79 11.17
C LYS A 7 0.37 -3.83 10.97
N ASP A 8 0.60 -2.53 11.10
CA ASP A 8 -0.42 -1.51 10.83
C ASP A 8 -0.73 -1.46 9.34
N PHE A 9 0.28 -1.51 8.47
CA PHE A 9 0.10 -1.54 7.02
C PHE A 9 -0.72 -2.75 6.56
N LEU A 10 -0.40 -3.96 7.05
CA LEU A 10 -1.16 -5.17 6.74
C LEU A 10 -2.63 -5.04 7.14
N ARG A 11 -2.90 -4.52 8.34
CA ARG A 11 -4.27 -4.29 8.83
C ARG A 11 -5.00 -3.23 8.02
N LEU A 12 -4.30 -2.17 7.61
CA LEU A 12 -4.87 -1.13 6.77
C LEU A 12 -5.28 -1.70 5.42
N ALA A 13 -4.41 -2.46 4.75
CA ALA A 13 -4.69 -3.06 3.47
C ALA A 13 -5.88 -4.04 3.52
N ASP A 14 -5.93 -4.91 4.52
CA ASP A 14 -7.01 -5.90 4.72
C ASP A 14 -8.40 -5.25 4.85
N ASN A 15 -8.49 -4.09 5.51
CA ASN A 15 -9.75 -3.36 5.70
C ASN A 15 -10.04 -2.31 4.62
N TYR A 16 -9.17 -2.17 3.60
CA TYR A 16 -9.29 -1.11 2.61
C TYR A 16 -10.00 -1.60 1.36
N GLY A 17 -11.22 -1.10 1.12
CA GLY A 17 -12.05 -1.49 -0.03
C GLY A 17 -11.66 -0.86 -1.38
N GLY A 18 -10.51 -0.21 -1.47
CA GLY A 18 -10.03 0.47 -2.68
C GLY A 18 -8.82 -0.23 -3.30
N SER A 19 -8.28 0.37 -4.37
CA SER A 19 -7.09 -0.17 -5.00
C SER A 19 -5.84 0.08 -4.15
N ILE A 20 -4.82 -0.74 -4.35
CA ILE A 20 -3.54 -0.60 -3.64
C ILE A 20 -2.90 0.76 -3.92
N LYS A 21 -3.02 1.30 -5.16
CA LYS A 21 -2.52 2.64 -5.47
C LYS A 21 -3.28 3.72 -4.70
N SER A 22 -4.60 3.60 -4.54
CA SER A 22 -5.36 4.60 -3.78
C SER A 22 -5.07 4.51 -2.27
N LEU A 23 -4.76 3.33 -1.74
CA LEU A 23 -4.26 3.16 -0.37
C LEU A 23 -2.93 3.91 -0.19
N LEU A 24 -1.94 3.63 -1.05
CA LEU A 24 -0.61 4.26 -1.01
C LEU A 24 -0.67 5.79 -1.12
N MET A 25 -1.59 6.31 -1.95
CA MET A 25 -1.75 7.75 -2.14
C MET A 25 -2.59 8.43 -1.05
N ASN A 26 -3.20 7.67 -0.13
CA ASN A 26 -4.07 8.23 0.89
C ASN A 26 -3.26 8.92 2.00
N GLN A 27 -3.12 10.24 1.90
CA GLN A 27 -2.35 11.05 2.85
C GLN A 27 -2.88 11.03 4.30
N LYS A 28 -4.12 10.56 4.53
CA LYS A 28 -4.64 10.37 5.90
C LYS A 28 -4.11 9.08 6.54
N LEU A 29 -3.72 8.10 5.73
CA LEU A 29 -3.23 6.79 6.17
C LEU A 29 -1.70 6.70 6.05
N LEU A 30 -1.17 7.12 4.90
CA LEU A 30 0.24 7.06 4.54
C LEU A 30 0.67 8.44 4.03
N SER A 31 1.29 9.23 4.91
CA SER A 31 1.80 10.55 4.54
C SER A 31 3.14 10.44 3.81
N GLY A 32 3.32 11.20 2.73
CA GLY A 32 4.60 11.32 2.03
C GLY A 32 4.75 10.45 0.78
N ILE A 33 3.78 9.58 0.50
CA ILE A 33 3.74 8.82 -0.75
C ILE A 33 2.91 9.59 -1.79
N GLY A 34 3.58 10.11 -2.81
CA GLY A 34 2.96 10.77 -3.97
C GLY A 34 2.75 9.83 -5.16
N ASN A 35 2.28 10.35 -6.29
CA ASN A 35 2.03 9.52 -7.48
C ASN A 35 3.30 8.82 -8.01
N ILE A 36 4.43 9.53 -8.05
CA ILE A 36 5.70 8.95 -8.56
C ILE A 36 6.14 7.79 -7.65
N TYR A 37 6.20 8.01 -6.34
CA TYR A 37 6.60 6.97 -5.40
C TYR A 37 5.61 5.81 -5.35
N SER A 38 4.30 6.04 -5.45
CA SER A 38 3.35 4.92 -5.49
C SER A 38 3.53 4.06 -6.74
N ASP A 39 3.80 4.67 -7.89
CA ASP A 39 4.11 3.94 -9.12
C ASP A 39 5.43 3.15 -9.01
N GLU A 40 6.47 3.74 -8.42
CA GLU A 40 7.76 3.05 -8.17
C GLU A 40 7.60 1.86 -7.22
N ILE A 41 6.91 2.04 -6.08
CA ILE A 41 6.65 0.98 -5.10
C ILE A 41 5.90 -0.19 -5.77
N LEU A 42 4.85 0.12 -6.53
CA LEU A 42 4.04 -0.90 -7.22
C LEU A 42 4.82 -1.61 -8.31
N PHE A 43 5.67 -0.89 -9.04
CA PHE A 43 6.55 -1.47 -10.05
C PHE A 43 7.56 -2.43 -9.41
N GLN A 44 8.25 -2.03 -8.34
CA GLN A 44 9.22 -2.88 -7.63
C GLN A 44 8.56 -4.11 -7.01
N ALA A 45 7.33 -3.97 -6.49
CA ALA A 45 6.58 -5.08 -5.93
C ALA A 45 5.89 -5.97 -6.99
N VAL A 46 5.92 -5.58 -8.26
CA VAL A 46 5.22 -6.25 -9.38
C VAL A 46 3.72 -6.39 -9.11
N VAL A 47 3.08 -5.29 -8.69
CA VAL A 47 1.66 -5.23 -8.36
C VAL A 47 0.94 -4.26 -9.29
N HIS A 48 -0.18 -4.70 -9.87
CA HIS A 48 -0.97 -3.82 -10.72
C HIS A 48 -1.68 -2.73 -9.88
N PRO A 49 -1.64 -1.44 -10.26
CA PRO A 49 -2.18 -0.34 -9.45
C PRO A 49 -3.66 -0.44 -9.08
N LYS A 50 -4.44 -1.17 -9.88
CA LYS A 50 -5.89 -1.40 -9.69
C LYS A 50 -6.22 -2.65 -8.87
N CYS A 51 -5.24 -3.44 -8.45
CA CYS A 51 -5.50 -4.56 -7.53
C CYS A 51 -6.16 -4.03 -6.25
N ASN A 52 -7.19 -4.72 -5.78
CA ASN A 52 -7.81 -4.41 -4.50
C ASN A 52 -6.80 -4.68 -3.37
N ALA A 53 -6.62 -3.72 -2.47
CA ALA A 53 -5.64 -3.85 -1.38
C ALA A 53 -5.96 -5.03 -0.45
N GLY A 54 -7.25 -5.29 -0.19
CA GLY A 54 -7.71 -6.39 0.66
C GLY A 54 -7.67 -7.78 0.01
N GLU A 55 -7.39 -7.86 -1.30
CA GLU A 55 -7.27 -9.15 -2.02
C GLU A 55 -5.80 -9.57 -2.23
N LEU A 56 -4.84 -8.72 -1.84
CA LEU A 56 -3.42 -9.06 -1.92
C LEU A 56 -3.02 -10.00 -0.79
N ASP A 57 -2.20 -11.00 -1.11
CA ASP A 57 -1.66 -11.89 -0.10
C ASP A 57 -0.64 -11.17 0.80
N GLU A 58 -0.47 -11.69 2.02
CA GLU A 58 0.41 -11.09 3.02
C GLU A 58 1.85 -10.95 2.51
N THR A 59 2.32 -11.88 1.68
CA THR A 59 3.66 -11.82 1.07
C THR A 59 3.81 -10.62 0.15
N THR A 60 2.80 -10.30 -0.67
CA THR A 60 2.80 -9.11 -1.53
C THR A 60 2.73 -7.83 -0.71
N LEU A 61 1.89 -7.79 0.31
CA LEU A 61 1.80 -6.62 1.19
C LEU A 61 3.11 -6.37 1.95
N LYS A 62 3.81 -7.42 2.39
CA LYS A 62 5.15 -7.29 3.00
C LYS A 62 6.19 -6.76 2.02
N ARG A 63 6.10 -7.11 0.74
CA ARG A 63 6.98 -6.54 -0.30
C ARG A 63 6.71 -5.05 -0.53
N LEU A 64 5.45 -4.63 -0.45
CA LEU A 64 5.07 -3.22 -0.58
C LEU A 64 5.51 -2.34 0.60
N TYR A 65 5.70 -2.94 1.78
CA TYR A 65 6.12 -2.22 3.00
C TYR A 65 7.65 -2.05 3.12
N ARG A 66 8.43 -2.92 2.47
CA ARG A 66 9.90 -2.90 2.53
C ARG A 66 10.51 -1.87 1.60
#